data_AF-A0A4S4KI10-F1
#
_entry.id   AF-A0A4S4KI10-F1
#
_cell.length_a   1.000
_cell.length_b   1.000
_cell.length_c   1.000
_cell.angle_alpha   90.00
_cell.angle_beta   90.00
_cell.angle_gamma   90.00
#
_symmetry.space_group_name_H-M   'P 1'
#
loop_
_entity.id
_entity.type
_entity.pdbx_description
1 polymer ?
#
loop_
_entity_poly.entity_id
_entity_poly.type
_entity_poly.pdbx_seq_one_letter_code
_entity_poly.pdbx_strand_id
1 'polypeptide(L)'
;MLYYYYTVAIDINPEDSLWGAGTVQISYYCDKYLRINKWRTAHTLITYTLVTTHQAFVLKSVYTIFVTHFYDNSFLENLNDEFLVSTIIAALTDASAQVFFLTRIWHLSKRNKSILFLLSILVLANLAAAFVHFALSIGSPL
;
A
#
# COMPACT_ATOMS: atom_id res chain seq x y z
N MET A 1 -13.83 -16.45 -12.29
CA MET A 1 -12.57 -17.24 -12.28
C MET A 1 -11.35 -16.48 -12.84
N LEU A 2 -11.29 -16.10 -14.14
CA LEU A 2 -10.15 -15.38 -14.72
C LEU A 2 -9.91 -13.98 -14.12
N TYR A 3 -10.98 -13.25 -13.79
CA TYR A 3 -10.90 -11.91 -13.20
C TYR A 3 -10.22 -11.87 -11.83
N TYR A 4 -10.39 -12.94 -11.02
CA TYR A 4 -9.84 -13.06 -9.67
C TYR A 4 -8.35 -13.42 -9.65
N TYR A 5 -7.94 -14.32 -10.55
CA TYR A 5 -6.52 -14.57 -10.79
C TYR A 5 -5.81 -13.30 -11.26
N TYR A 6 -6.49 -12.47 -12.07
CA TYR A 6 -6.00 -11.16 -12.43
C TYR A 6 -5.94 -10.21 -11.23
N THR A 7 -6.94 -10.08 -10.36
CA THR A 7 -6.84 -9.20 -9.18
C THR A 7 -5.80 -9.64 -8.17
N VAL A 8 -5.66 -10.94 -7.89
CA VAL A 8 -4.61 -11.45 -6.98
C VAL A 8 -3.21 -11.33 -7.60
N ALA A 9 -3.06 -11.55 -8.91
CA ALA A 9 -1.78 -11.36 -9.60
C ALA A 9 -1.45 -9.89 -9.88
N ILE A 10 -2.46 -9.02 -9.96
CA ILE A 10 -2.30 -7.56 -10.02
C ILE A 10 -1.93 -7.01 -8.63
N ASP A 11 -2.51 -7.54 -7.54
CA ASP A 11 -2.17 -7.08 -6.19
C ASP A 11 -0.80 -7.57 -5.70
N ILE A 12 -0.24 -8.65 -6.27
CA ILE A 12 1.20 -8.91 -6.19
C ILE A 12 1.90 -7.93 -7.14
N ASN A 13 1.86 -6.66 -6.78
CA ASN A 13 2.55 -5.62 -7.51
C ASN A 13 4.06 -5.89 -7.44
N PRO A 14 4.85 -5.44 -8.43
CA PRO A 14 6.31 -5.54 -8.36
C PRO A 14 6.89 -4.86 -7.11
N GLU A 15 6.18 -3.92 -6.49
CA GLU A 15 6.58 -3.31 -5.21
C GLU A 15 6.60 -4.29 -4.02
N ASP A 16 5.71 -5.29 -3.99
CA ASP A 16 5.70 -6.31 -2.93
C ASP A 16 6.96 -7.18 -3.00
N SER A 17 7.45 -7.43 -4.23
CA SER A 17 8.72 -8.14 -4.45
C SER A 17 9.95 -7.33 -3.99
N LEU A 18 9.81 -6.00 -3.89
CA LEU A 18 10.87 -5.09 -3.47
C LEU A 18 10.88 -4.86 -1.95
N TRP A 19 9.96 -5.46 -1.18
CA TRP A 19 9.90 -5.31 0.27
C TRP A 19 11.23 -5.64 0.94
N GLY A 20 11.91 -6.71 0.52
CA GLY A 20 13.22 -7.11 1.06
C GLY A 20 14.33 -6.07 0.82
N ALA A 21 14.34 -5.44 -0.36
CA ALA A 21 15.26 -4.34 -0.64
C ALA A 21 14.93 -3.10 0.21
N GLY A 22 13.64 -2.83 0.43
CA GLY A 22 13.14 -1.79 1.33
C GLY A 22 13.60 -1.98 2.78
N THR A 23 13.64 -3.22 3.29
CA THR A 23 14.16 -3.53 4.63
C THR A 23 15.64 -3.16 4.76
N VAL A 24 16.47 -3.51 3.78
CA VAL A 24 17.91 -3.14 3.81
C VAL A 24 18.07 -1.62 3.73
N GLN A 25 17.28 -0.96 2.89
CA GLN A 25 17.30 0.50 2.74
C GLN A 25 16.92 1.20 4.04
N ILE A 26 15.91 0.71 4.77
CA ILE A 26 15.51 1.34 6.04
C ILE A 26 16.53 1.07 7.15
N SER A 27 17.12 -0.12 7.22
CA SER A 27 18.21 -0.40 8.16
C SER A 27 19.37 0.58 7.96
N TYR A 28 19.82 0.79 6.72
CA TYR A 28 20.86 1.77 6.41
C TYR A 28 20.43 3.22 6.69
N TYR A 29 19.18 3.56 6.39
CA TYR A 29 18.64 4.90 6.64
C TYR A 29 18.59 5.22 8.14
N CYS A 30 18.14 4.27 8.95
CA CYS A 30 18.09 4.40 10.40
C CYS A 30 19.49 4.60 10.97
N ASP A 31 20.47 3.79 10.57
CA ASP A 31 21.85 3.90 11.06
C ASP A 31 22.45 5.28 10.78
N LYS A 32 22.16 5.84 9.59
CA LYS A 32 22.74 7.11 9.14
C LYS A 32 21.99 8.36 9.62
N TYR A 33 20.66 8.32 9.73
CA TYR A 33 19.84 9.53 9.88
C TYR A 33 19.01 9.61 11.17
N LEU A 34 18.97 8.56 12.02
CA LEU A 34 18.18 8.55 13.26
C LEU A 34 18.42 9.79 14.14
N ARG A 35 19.69 10.22 14.22
CA ARG A 35 20.13 11.29 15.12
C ARG A 35 19.97 12.69 14.53
N ILE A 36 19.85 12.79 13.20
CA ILE A 36 19.89 14.07 12.48
C ILE A 36 18.48 14.59 12.19
N ASN A 37 17.58 13.72 11.72
CA ASN A 37 16.25 14.13 11.31
C ASN A 37 15.18 13.18 11.86
N LYS A 38 14.79 13.43 13.12
CA LYS A 38 13.81 12.61 13.84
C LYS A 38 12.46 12.57 13.15
N TRP A 39 11.99 13.69 12.59
CA TRP A 39 10.69 13.75 11.90
C TRP A 39 10.66 12.88 10.64
N ARG A 40 11.65 13.04 9.74
CA ARG A 40 11.71 12.24 8.51
C ARG A 40 11.91 10.76 8.81
N THR A 41 12.74 10.45 9.81
CA THR A 41 12.96 9.06 10.23
C THR A 41 11.69 8.45 10.82
N ALA A 42 10.95 9.18 11.67
CA ALA A 42 9.69 8.71 12.20
C ALA A 42 8.66 8.46 11.09
N HIS A 43 8.52 9.39 10.13
CA HIS A 43 7.64 9.18 8.98
C HIS A 43 8.04 7.95 8.18
N THR A 44 9.33 7.78 7.84
CA THR A 44 9.82 6.62 7.10
C THR A 44 9.60 5.30 7.84
N LEU A 45 9.75 5.28 9.17
CA LEU A 45 9.44 4.11 10.00
C LEU A 45 7.94 3.81 10.00
N ILE A 46 7.09 4.82 10.12
CA ILE A 46 5.62 4.66 10.06
C ILE A 46 5.22 4.08 8.70
N THR A 47 5.72 4.65 7.61
CA THR A 47 5.46 4.13 6.25
C THR A 47 5.92 2.68 6.14
N TYR A 48 7.11 2.34 6.64
CA TYR A 48 7.61 0.96 6.62
C TYR A 48 6.76 -0.01 7.45
N THR A 49 6.26 0.42 8.61
CA THR A 49 5.32 -0.41 9.40
C THR A 49 3.99 -0.64 8.69
N LEU A 50 3.49 0.36 7.94
CA LEU A 50 2.29 0.20 7.13
C LEU A 50 2.52 -0.79 5.98
N VAL A 51 3.65 -0.67 5.25
CA VAL A 51 4.04 -1.64 4.20
C VAL A 51 4.16 -3.05 4.80
N THR A 52 4.81 -3.19 5.94
CA THR A 52 5.01 -4.51 6.58
C THR A 52 3.70 -5.12 7.03
N THR A 53 2.79 -4.30 7.57
CA THR A 53 1.44 -4.74 7.93
C THR A 53 0.67 -5.19 6.68
N HIS A 54 0.70 -4.39 5.61
CA HIS A 54 0.10 -4.75 4.32
C HIS A 54 0.62 -6.11 3.83
N GLN A 55 1.94 -6.27 3.77
CA GLN A 55 2.59 -7.50 3.34
C GLN A 55 2.17 -8.71 4.18
N ALA A 56 2.01 -8.54 5.49
CA ALA A 56 1.58 -9.60 6.39
C ALA A 56 0.14 -10.07 6.08
N PHE A 57 -0.79 -9.13 5.81
CA PHE A 57 -2.14 -9.48 5.39
C PHE A 57 -2.17 -10.16 4.02
N VAL A 58 -1.41 -9.67 3.05
CA VAL A 58 -1.29 -10.30 1.72
C VAL A 58 -0.75 -11.73 1.86
N LEU A 59 0.32 -11.92 2.63
CA LEU A 59 0.90 -13.25 2.85
C LEU A 59 -0.08 -14.20 3.53
N LYS A 60 -0.87 -13.70 4.51
CA LYS A 60 -1.92 -14.47 5.16
C LYS A 60 -3.01 -14.86 4.17
N SER A 61 -3.50 -13.93 3.36
CA SER A 61 -4.51 -14.19 2.33
C SER A 61 -4.04 -15.23 1.32
N VAL A 62 -2.80 -15.09 0.83
CA VAL A 62 -2.15 -16.07 -0.07
C VAL A 62 -2.04 -17.43 0.62
N TYR A 63 -1.62 -17.50 1.88
CA TYR A 63 -1.55 -18.76 2.62
C TYR A 63 -2.93 -19.41 2.76
N THR A 64 -3.96 -18.64 3.10
CA THR A 64 -5.34 -19.15 3.24
C THR A 64 -5.87 -19.71 1.91
N ILE A 65 -5.63 -19.01 0.80
CA ILE A 65 -6.08 -19.42 -0.54
C ILE A 65 -5.31 -20.65 -1.03
N PHE A 66 -3.97 -20.64 -0.93
CA PHE A 66 -3.13 -21.66 -1.57
C PHE A 66 -2.80 -22.85 -0.68
N VAL A 67 -2.88 -22.72 0.64
CA VAL A 67 -2.54 -23.82 1.57
C VAL A 67 -3.79 -24.35 2.26
N THR A 68 -4.60 -23.47 2.85
CA THR A 68 -5.77 -23.90 3.63
C THR A 68 -6.93 -24.35 2.74
N HIS A 69 -7.24 -23.59 1.69
CA HIS A 69 -8.35 -23.85 0.74
C HIS A 69 -7.84 -24.26 -0.64
N PHE A 70 -6.80 -25.10 -0.68
CA PHE A 70 -6.20 -25.54 -1.93
C PHE A 70 -7.23 -26.24 -2.82
N TYR A 71 -7.41 -25.72 -4.05
CA TYR A 71 -8.36 -26.21 -5.06
C TYR A 71 -9.86 -26.01 -4.72
N ASP A 72 -10.19 -25.22 -3.70
CA ASP A 72 -11.57 -24.85 -3.39
C ASP A 72 -11.95 -23.55 -4.12
N ASN A 73 -12.56 -23.71 -5.30
CA ASN A 73 -12.98 -22.57 -6.13
C ASN A 73 -14.09 -21.73 -5.49
N SER A 74 -14.85 -22.28 -4.55
CA SER A 74 -15.92 -21.53 -3.88
C SER A 74 -15.37 -20.48 -2.91
N PHE A 75 -14.20 -20.75 -2.33
CA PHE A 75 -13.49 -19.82 -1.46
C PHE A 75 -12.87 -18.64 -2.24
N LEU A 76 -12.58 -18.83 -3.52
CA LEU A 76 -12.05 -17.78 -4.40
C LEU A 76 -13.10 -16.76 -4.84
N GLU A 77 -14.39 -17.10 -4.78
CA GLU A 77 -15.47 -16.18 -5.20
C GLU A 77 -15.82 -15.16 -4.10
N ASN A 78 -15.51 -15.50 -2.85
CA ASN A 78 -15.72 -14.63 -1.70
C ASN A 78 -14.45 -13.85 -1.38
N LEU A 79 -14.54 -12.52 -1.43
CA LEU A 79 -13.50 -11.63 -0.93
C LEU A 79 -13.33 -11.88 0.56
N ASN A 80 -12.19 -12.45 0.95
CA ASN A 80 -11.85 -12.62 2.36
C ASN A 80 -11.71 -11.23 3.01
N ASP A 81 -12.31 -11.04 4.19
CA ASP A 81 -12.24 -9.78 4.94
C ASP A 81 -10.80 -9.29 5.14
N GLU A 82 -9.86 -10.22 5.26
CA GLU A 82 -8.42 -9.95 5.39
C GLU A 82 -7.84 -9.21 4.19
N PHE A 83 -8.34 -9.50 2.99
CA PHE A 83 -7.96 -8.84 1.74
C PHE A 83 -8.58 -7.45 1.63
N LEU A 84 -9.83 -7.28 2.07
CA LEU A 84 -10.46 -5.96 2.11
C LEU A 84 -9.73 -5.01 3.07
N VAL A 85 -9.31 -5.52 4.23
CA VAL A 85 -8.50 -4.77 5.19
C VAL A 85 -7.12 -4.43 4.60
N SER A 86 -6.48 -5.35 3.86
CA SER A 86 -5.20 -5.06 3.22
C SER A 86 -5.31 -3.92 2.21
N THR A 87 -6.39 -3.84 1.42
CA THR A 87 -6.60 -2.74 0.46
C THR A 87 -6.60 -1.35 1.10
N ILE A 88 -7.19 -1.17 2.29
CA ILE A 88 -7.12 0.13 2.99
C ILE A 88 -5.69 0.42 3.44
N ILE A 89 -5.01 -0.58 3.99
CA ILE A 89 -3.64 -0.42 4.49
C ILE A 89 -2.71 -0.07 3.33
N ALA A 90 -2.90 -0.66 2.15
CA ALA A 90 -2.20 -0.30 0.92
C ALA A 90 -2.46 1.16 0.55
N ALA A 91 -3.73 1.59 0.50
CA ALA A 91 -4.07 2.97 0.16
C ALA A 91 -3.48 4.01 1.14
N LEU A 92 -3.42 3.68 2.43
CA LEU A 92 -2.76 4.51 3.44
C LEU A 92 -1.24 4.55 3.26
N THR A 93 -0.65 3.41 2.89
CA THR A 93 0.78 3.31 2.57
C THR A 93 1.13 4.17 1.36
N ASP A 94 0.34 4.08 0.30
CA ASP A 94 0.49 4.87 -0.92
C ASP A 94 0.35 6.36 -0.65
N ALA A 95 -0.68 6.78 0.10
CA ALA A 95 -0.84 8.17 0.50
C ALA A 95 0.38 8.68 1.28
N SER A 96 0.92 7.88 2.20
CA SER A 96 2.14 8.22 2.95
C SER A 96 3.36 8.38 2.03
N ALA A 97 3.56 7.46 1.09
CA ALA A 97 4.63 7.54 0.10
C ALA A 97 4.48 8.75 -0.82
N GLN A 98 3.26 9.03 -1.28
CA GLN A 98 2.92 10.16 -2.14
C GLN A 98 3.18 11.50 -1.45
N VAL A 99 2.89 11.64 -0.15
CA VAL A 99 3.29 12.83 0.63
C VAL A 99 4.79 13.06 0.58
N PHE A 100 5.60 12.00 0.70
CA PHE A 100 7.05 12.12 0.58
C PHE A 100 7.48 12.55 -0.84
N PHE A 101 6.86 12.01 -1.89
CA PHE A 101 7.10 12.44 -3.26
C PHE A 101 6.71 13.92 -3.49
N LEU A 102 5.57 14.37 -2.96
CA LEU A 102 5.15 15.77 -3.04
C LEU A 102 6.20 16.71 -2.42
N THR A 103 6.78 16.36 -1.27
CA THR A 103 7.85 17.18 -0.67
C THR A 103 9.10 17.25 -1.55
N ARG A 104 9.46 16.15 -2.23
CA ARG A 104 10.60 16.14 -3.17
C ARG A 104 10.30 16.96 -4.42
N ILE A 105 9.12 16.80 -5.00
CA ILE A 105 8.69 17.53 -6.19
C ILE A 105 8.63 19.03 -5.90
N TRP A 106 8.17 19.44 -4.71
CA TRP A 106 8.19 20.84 -4.29
C TRP A 106 9.59 21.48 -4.36
N HIS A 107 10.61 20.76 -3.90
CA HIS A 107 11.98 21.23 -3.96
C HIS A 107 12.54 21.23 -5.39
N LEU A 108 12.22 20.22 -6.20
CA LEU A 108 12.70 20.10 -7.58
C LEU A 108 12.00 21.08 -8.55
N SER A 109 10.73 21.40 -8.31
CA SER A 109 9.93 22.30 -9.17
C SER A 109 10.20 23.78 -8.95
N LYS A 110 11.26 24.14 -8.18
CA LYS A 110 11.53 25.50 -7.73
C LYS A 110 10.32 26.13 -7.00
N ARG A 111 9.59 25.34 -6.21
CA ARG A 111 8.39 25.78 -5.46
C ARG A 111 7.21 26.18 -6.35
N ASN A 112 7.06 25.55 -7.51
CA ASN A 112 5.89 25.79 -8.36
C ASN A 112 4.61 25.21 -7.70
N LYS A 113 3.75 26.12 -7.23
CA LYS A 113 2.52 25.78 -6.50
C LYS A 113 1.48 25.08 -7.37
N SER A 114 1.41 25.38 -8.67
CA SER A 114 0.40 24.80 -9.56
C SER A 114 0.60 23.30 -9.77
N ILE A 115 1.86 22.86 -9.91
CA ILE A 115 2.20 21.44 -10.05
C ILE A 115 1.91 20.70 -8.74
N LEU A 116 2.29 21.28 -7.60
CA LEU A 116 2.02 20.67 -6.30
C LEU A 116 0.52 20.51 -6.07
N PHE A 117 -0.28 21.53 -6.40
CA PHE A 117 -1.73 21.49 -6.25
C PHE A 117 -2.38 20.39 -7.08
N LEU A 118 -2.01 20.29 -8.37
CA LEU A 118 -2.52 19.24 -9.26
C LEU A 118 -2.20 17.85 -8.73
N LEU A 119 -0.95 17.63 -8.29
CA LEU A 119 -0.53 16.35 -7.74
C LEU A 119 -1.25 16.03 -6.43
N SER A 120 -1.42 17.00 -5.52
CA SER A 120 -2.16 16.78 -4.29
C SER A 120 -3.62 16.40 -4.52
N ILE A 121 -4.29 16.97 -5.54
CA ILE A 121 -5.64 16.54 -5.94
C ILE A 121 -5.63 15.08 -6.39
N LEU A 122 -4.64 14.68 -7.19
CA LEU A 122 -4.53 13.32 -7.68
C LEU A 122 -4.33 12.32 -6.54
N VAL A 123 -3.48 12.67 -5.55
CA VAL A 123 -3.27 11.87 -4.33
C VAL A 123 -4.57 11.70 -3.55
N LEU A 124 -5.33 12.79 -3.35
CA LEU A 124 -6.62 12.73 -2.65
C LEU A 124 -7.67 11.93 -3.42
N ALA A 125 -7.69 12.05 -4.75
CA ALA A 125 -8.60 11.29 -5.60
C ALA A 125 -8.30 9.78 -5.52
N ASN A 126 -7.03 9.39 -5.51
CA ASN A 126 -6.61 7.99 -5.35
C ASN A 126 -7.05 7.43 -3.99
N LEU A 127 -6.83 8.19 -2.92
CA LEU A 127 -7.26 7.80 -1.58
C LEU A 127 -8.79 7.65 -1.49
N ALA A 128 -9.52 8.62 -2.05
CA ALA A 128 -10.99 8.59 -2.07
C ALA A 128 -11.53 7.38 -2.86
N ALA A 129 -10.92 7.06 -4.00
CA ALA A 129 -11.28 5.89 -4.79
C ALA A 129 -11.11 4.58 -4.00
N ALA A 130 -10.03 4.45 -3.24
CA ALA A 130 -9.80 3.28 -2.39
C ALA A 130 -10.87 3.15 -1.28
N PHE A 131 -11.25 4.25 -0.63
CA PHE A 131 -12.33 4.25 0.37
C PHE A 131 -13.69 3.89 -0.24
N VAL A 132 -14.01 4.41 -1.44
CA VAL A 132 -15.24 4.06 -2.14
C VAL A 132 -15.27 2.57 -2.48
N HIS A 133 -14.16 2.02 -2.99
CA HIS A 133 -14.05 0.59 -3.28
C HIS A 133 -14.28 -0.27 -2.03
N PHE A 134 -13.65 0.10 -0.91
CA PHE A 134 -13.83 -0.59 0.35
C PHE A 134 -15.28 -0.51 0.86
N ALA A 135 -15.89 0.67 0.81
CA ALA A 135 -17.27 0.89 1.25
C ALA A 135 -18.27 0.10 0.41
N LEU A 136 -18.07 0.05 -0.91
CA LEU A 136 -18.89 -0.76 -1.81
C LEU A 136 -18.73 -2.24 -1.51
N SER A 137 -17.50 -2.71 -1.27
CA SER A 137 -17.21 -4.12 -1.00
C SER A 137 -17.83 -4.64 0.30
N ILE A 138 -17.96 -3.79 1.34
CA ILE A 138 -18.70 -4.12 2.57
C ILE A 138 -20.22 -4.04 2.35
N GLY A 139 -20.67 -3.05 1.57
CA GLY A 139 -22.09 -2.72 1.42
C GLY A 139 -22.86 -3.61 0.46
N SER A 140 -22.18 -4.40 -0.38
CA SER A 140 -22.77 -5.45 -1.20
C SER A 140 -22.91 -6.74 -0.38
N PRO A 141 -24.10 -7.08 0.16
CA PRO A 141 -24.36 -8.44 0.60
C PRO A 141 -24.30 -9.35 -0.64
N LEU A 142 -23.31 -10.23 -0.67
CA LEU A 142 -23.33 -11.44 -1.50
C LEU A 142 -24.25 -12.47 -0.81
#